data_AF-A0A377ZD53-F1
#
_entry.id   AF-A0A377ZD53-F1
#
_cell.length_a   1.000
_cell.length_b   1.000
_cell.length_c   1.000
_cell.angle_alpha   90.00
_cell.angle_beta   90.00
_cell.angle_gamma   90.00
#
_symmetry.space_group_name_H-M   'P 1'
#
loop_
_entity.id
_entity.type
_entity.pdbx_description
1 polymer ?
#
loop_
_entity_poly.entity_id
_entity_poly.type
_entity_poly.pdbx_seq_one_letter_code
_entity_poly.pdbx_strand_id
1 'polypeptide(L)' 'MNVIAIMNHMGVYFKEEPIRELHRALERLDFRIVYPNDRDDLLKLIENNSRLCGVIFDWDKYNLELCEEISK' A
#
# COMPACT_ATOMS: atom_id res chain seq x y z
N MET A 1 10.18 -12.27 -0.38
CA MET A 1 8.82 -11.70 -0.47
C MET A 1 8.58 -10.87 0.78
N ASN A 2 8.85 -9.56 0.74
CA ASN A 2 8.81 -8.74 1.97
C ASN A 2 8.58 -7.25 1.69
N VAL A 3 8.03 -6.88 0.53
CA VAL A 3 7.71 -5.49 0.22
C VAL A 3 6.20 -5.30 0.35
N ILE A 4 5.77 -4.28 1.09
CA ILE A 4 4.36 -3.89 1.24
C ILE A 4 4.21 -2.46 0.75
N ALA A 5 3.23 -2.24 -0.13
CA ALA A 5 2.86 -0.91 -0.60
C ALA A 5 1.72 -0.34 0.26
N ILE A 6 1.82 0.92 0.68
CA ILE A 6 0.76 1.62 1.40
C ILE A 6 0.33 2.82 0.56
N MET A 7 -0.90 2.76 0.03
CA MET A 7 -1.56 3.88 -0.64
C MET A 7 -2.04 4.87 0.42
N ASN A 8 -1.25 5.91 0.68
CA ASN A 8 -1.56 6.86 1.74
C ASN A 8 -2.06 8.19 1.17
N HIS A 9 -3.30 8.53 1.48
CA HIS A 9 -3.82 9.89 1.33
C HIS A 9 -5.07 10.07 2.19
N MET A 10 -4.90 10.07 3.51
CA MET A 10 -6.00 10.28 4.44
C MET A 10 -5.68 11.52 5.26
N GLY A 11 -6.11 12.71 4.84
CA GLY A 11 -5.89 13.99 5.57
C GLY A 11 -6.62 14.08 6.93
N VAL A 12 -6.87 12.94 7.59
CA VAL A 12 -7.60 12.78 8.83
C VAL A 12 -6.78 11.90 9.78
N TYR A 13 -6.44 12.47 10.95
CA TYR A 13 -5.54 11.84 11.92
C TYR A 13 -5.96 10.43 12.35
N PHE A 14 -7.27 10.20 12.52
CA PHE A 14 -7.79 8.91 12.98
C PHE A 14 -7.51 7.74 12.03
N LYS A 15 -7.18 8.00 10.77
CA LYS A 15 -6.72 6.97 9.82
C LYS A 15 -5.20 7.00 9.63
N GLU A 16 -4.58 8.18 9.68
CA GLU A 16 -3.12 8.26 9.53
C GLU A 16 -2.37 7.59 10.68
N GLU A 17 -2.79 7.82 11.92
CA GLU A 17 -2.03 7.31 13.08
C GLU A 17 -2.01 5.78 13.14
N PRO A 18 -3.15 5.07 12.94
CA PRO A 18 -3.12 3.61 12.81
C PRO A 18 -2.21 3.10 11.69
N ILE A 19 -2.14 3.82 10.55
CA ILE A 19 -1.26 3.45 9.44
C ILE A 19 0.21 3.69 9.79
N ARG A 20 0.53 4.74 10.55
CA ARG A 20 1.90 4.98 11.07
C ARG A 20 2.31 3.92 12.08
N GLU A 21 1.41 3.51 12.97
CA GLU A 21 1.64 2.40 13.90
C GLU A 21 1.86 1.08 13.16
N LEU A 22 1.04 0.80 12.14
CA LEU A 22 1.16 -0.38 11.29
C LEU A 22 2.49 -0.40 10.53
N HIS A 23 2.91 0.73 9.94
CA HIS A 23 4.22 0.85 9.31
C HIS A 23 5.33 0.41 10.27
N ARG A 24 5.38 0.99 11.48
CA ARG A 24 6.40 0.66 12.49
C ARG A 24 6.33 -0.81 12.91
N ALA A 25 5.13 -1.39 12.98
CA ALA A 25 4.97 -2.81 13.31
C ALA A 25 5.51 -3.71 12.20
N LEU A 26 5.26 -3.36 10.93
CA LEU A 26 5.75 -4.11 9.78
C LEU A 26 7.27 -4.00 9.61
N GLU A 27 7.87 -2.83 9.84
CA GLU A 27 9.33 -2.67 9.82
C GLU A 27 10.03 -3.55 10.87
N ARG A 28 9.43 -3.70 12.06
CA ARG A 28 9.95 -4.62 13.10
C ARG A 28 9.88 -6.10 12.71
N LEU A 29 9.10 -6.43 11.68
CA LEU A 29 8.97 -7.77 11.11
C LEU A 29 9.79 -7.91 9.80
N ASP A 30 10.74 -7.00 9.57
CA ASP A 30 11.63 -6.98 8.39
C ASP A 30 10.90 -6.81 7.03
N PHE A 31 9.71 -6.20 7.04
CA PHE A 31 9.06 -5.73 5.82
C PHE A 31 9.61 -4.38 5.38
N ARG A 32 9.82 -4.24 4.07
CA ARG A 32 10.12 -2.95 3.43
C ARG A 32 8.82 -2.29 3.00
N ILE A 33 8.55 -1.11 3.53
CA ILE A 33 7.36 -0.33 3.18
C ILE A 33 7.66 0.65 2.05
N VAL A 34 6.78 0.73 1.07
CA VAL A 34 6.82 1.72 -0.01
C VAL A 34 5.50 2.49 -0.06
N TYR A 35 5.57 3.76 -0.48
CA TYR A 35 4.41 4.64 -0.60
C TYR A 35 4.27 5.09 -2.06
N PRO A 36 3.41 4.41 -2.85
CA PRO A 36 3.08 4.88 -4.19
C PRO A 36 2.37 6.23 -4.12
N ASN A 37 2.64 7.10 -5.07
CA ASN A 37 2.00 8.43 -5.13
C ASN A 37 0.54 8.33 -5.59
N ASP A 38 0.26 7.41 -6.50
CA ASP A 38 -1.04 7.21 -7.12
C ASP A 38 -1.22 5.75 -7.59
N ARG A 39 -2.36 5.50 -8.23
CA ARG A 39 -2.72 4.18 -8.77
C ARG A 39 -1.69 3.68 -9.80
N ASP A 40 -1.24 4.53 -10.70
CA ASP A 40 -0.37 4.12 -11.81
C ASP A 40 1.04 3.81 -11.31
N ASP A 41 1.52 4.55 -10.31
CA ASP A 41 2.76 4.26 -9.58
C ASP A 41 2.68 2.91 -8.86
N LEU A 42 1.54 2.61 -8.21
CA LEU A 42 1.32 1.31 -7.58
C LEU A 42 1.32 0.16 -8.60
N LEU A 43 0.61 0.30 -9.71
CA LEU A 43 0.56 -0.75 -10.74
C LEU A 43 1.96 -1.00 -11.33
N LYS A 44 2.71 0.06 -11.63
CA LYS A 44 4.12 -0.07 -12.05
C LYS A 44 4.98 -0.74 -10.98
N LEU A 45 4.76 -0.47 -9.70
CA LEU A 45 5.48 -1.15 -8.62
C LEU A 45 5.17 -2.64 -8.58
N ILE A 46 3.91 -3.04 -8.78
CA ILE A 46 3.49 -4.44 -8.84
C ILE A 46 4.14 -5.14 -10.04
N GLU A 47 4.07 -4.54 -11.22
CA GLU A 47 4.66 -5.09 -12.46
C GLU A 47 6.17 -5.28 -12.37
N ASN A 48 6.89 -4.32 -11.75
CA ASN A 48 8.35 -4.31 -11.73
C ASN A 48 8.98 -4.96 -10.48
N ASN A 49 8.20 -5.27 -9.43
CA ASN A 49 8.73 -5.84 -8.19
C ASN A 49 8.01 -7.11 -7.77
N SER A 50 8.52 -8.27 -8.21
CA SER A 50 8.05 -9.59 -7.78
C SER A 50 8.17 -9.89 -6.28
N ARG A 51 8.84 -9.02 -5.50
CA ARG A 51 8.94 -9.11 -4.03
C ARG A 51 7.79 -8.43 -3.29
N LEU A 52 6.97 -7.64 -4.00
CA LEU A 52 5.78 -6.98 -3.46
C LEU A 52 4.72 -8.03 -3.18
N CYS A 53 4.28 -8.10 -1.92
CA CYS A 53 3.38 -9.16 -1.44
C CYS A 53 2.16 -8.65 -0.70
N GLY A 54 1.95 -7.34 -0.64
CA GLY A 54 0.77 -6.76 -0.03
C GLY A 54 0.59 -5.32 -0.43
N VAL A 55 -0.68 -4.90 -0.57
CA VAL A 55 -1.09 -3.52 -0.78
C VAL A 55 -2.09 -3.17 0.32
N ILE A 56 -1.82 -2.08 1.04
CA ILE A 56 -2.72 -1.51 2.06
C ILE A 56 -3.28 -0.21 1.47
N PHE A 57 -4.60 -0.09 1.43
CA PHE A 57 -5.28 1.07 0.88
C PHE A 57 -6.62 1.32 1.57
N ASP A 58 -7.12 2.55 1.48
CA ASP A 58 -8.48 2.87 1.93
C ASP A 58 -9.52 2.31 0.95
N TRP A 59 -10.39 1.44 1.46
CA TRP A 59 -11.36 0.72 0.65
C TRP A 59 -12.30 1.66 -0.11
N ASP A 60 -12.95 2.59 0.58
CA ASP A 60 -13.96 3.48 -0.03
C ASP A 60 -13.34 4.34 -1.14
N LYS A 61 -12.04 4.63 -1.04
CA LYS A 61 -11.33 5.44 -2.02
C LYS A 61 -10.86 4.67 -3.26
N TYR A 62 -10.33 3.46 -3.10
CA TYR A 62 -9.57 2.82 -4.18
C TYR A 62 -10.12 1.48 -4.67
N ASN A 63 -11.18 0.92 -4.06
CA ASN A 63 -11.63 -0.44 -4.40
C ASN A 63 -12.00 -0.62 -5.90
N LEU A 64 -12.72 0.34 -6.49
CA LEU A 64 -13.16 0.24 -7.89
C LEU A 64 -12.00 0.44 -8.87
N GLU A 65 -10.97 1.17 -8.48
CA GLU A 65 -9.83 1.51 -9.33
C GLU A 65 -8.71 0.46 -9.27
N LEU A 66 -8.58 -0.25 -8.16
CA LEU A 66 -7.47 -1.18 -7.92
C LEU A 66 -7.84 -2.65 -8.10
N CYS A 67 -9.03 -3.08 -7.66
CA CYS A 67 -9.33 -4.51 -7.59
C CYS A 67 -9.32 -5.20 -8.95
N GLU A 68 -9.88 -4.56 -9.98
CA GLU A 68 -9.90 -5.13 -11.33
C GLU A 68 -8.48 -5.24 -11.91
N GLU A 69 -7.69 -4.17 -11.81
CA GLU A 69 -6.33 -4.11 -12.34
C GLU A 69 -5.37 -5.07 -11.63
N ILE A 70 -5.49 -5.23 -10.31
CA ILE A 70 -4.66 -6.16 -9.53
C ILE A 70 -5.02 -7.63 -9.83
N SER A 71 -6.27 -7.90 -10.23
CA SER A 71 -6.74 -9.27 -10.49
C SER A 71 -6.36 -9.82 -11.87
N LYS A 72 -5.93 -8.97 -12.79
CA LYS A 72 -5.49 -9.32 -14.15
C LYS A 72 -4.11 -9.97 -14.13
#